data_AF-A0A973FV79-F1
#
_entry.id   AF-A0A973FV79-F1
#
_cell.length_a   1.000
_cell.length_b   1.000
_cell.length_c   1.000
_cell.angle_alpha   90.00
_cell.angle_beta   90.00
_cell.angle_gamma   90.00
#
_symmetry.space_group_name_H-M   'P 1'
#
loop_
_entity.id
_entity.type
_entity.pdbx_description
1 polymer ?
#
loop_
_entity_poly.entity_id
_entity_poly.type
_entity_poly.pdbx_seq_one_letter_code
_entity_poly.pdbx_strand_id
1 'polypeptide(L)'
;MKTIVAVILVVAVLAAASFFGLPMLIDQQTAPIKKEMKDLNARLQKAESFIQAEEEARKKTQLPPDADVQKIIQMINALSAKLTAMETSTGKKFIAATEEIKGQKAATEAALKKQSEALEKEALQTREKLRNTLYKALLEVIRGNILKAKVDVVAKNIGNAKNELDGVAVLLEKAKNMAAAESRKKIEELQGTLKKAKAELDTDLSMSLNRIELIWHEINGLMKEEPSGKEVNK
;
A
#
# COMPACT_ATOMS: atom_id res chain seq x y z
N MET A 1 -28.94 37.17 29.50
CA MET A 1 -27.90 36.20 29.06
C MET A 1 -26.47 36.64 29.40
N LYS A 2 -26.03 37.86 29.09
CA LYS A 2 -24.64 38.31 29.34
C LYS A 2 -24.21 38.28 30.83
N THR A 3 -25.12 38.62 31.74
CA THR A 3 -24.89 38.59 33.20
C THR A 3 -24.77 37.18 33.77
N ILE A 4 -25.50 36.20 33.22
CA ILE A 4 -25.43 34.80 33.67
C ILE A 4 -24.09 34.18 33.27
N VAL A 5 -23.60 34.49 32.07
CA VAL A 5 -22.28 34.03 31.58
C VAL A 5 -21.14 34.63 32.41
N ALA A 6 -21.25 35.90 32.82
CA ALA A 6 -20.26 36.54 33.67
C ALA A 6 -20.17 35.90 35.07
N VAL A 7 -21.31 35.54 35.67
CA VAL A 7 -21.34 34.87 36.98
C VAL A 7 -20.71 33.47 36.91
N ILE A 8 -20.99 32.71 35.85
CA ILE A 8 -20.42 31.36 35.66
C ILE A 8 -18.89 31.43 35.51
N LEU A 9 -18.37 32.43 34.79
CA LEU A 9 -16.92 32.61 34.63
C LEU A 9 -16.22 32.96 35.95
N VAL A 10 -16.82 33.82 36.78
CA VAL A 10 -16.23 34.19 38.07
C VAL A 10 -16.20 32.99 39.03
N VAL A 11 -17.27 32.19 39.06
CA VAL A 11 -17.34 30.97 39.89
C VAL A 11 -16.33 29.92 39.40
N ALA A 12 -16.16 29.77 38.09
CA ALA A 12 -15.17 28.83 37.52
C ALA A 12 -13.72 29.20 37.87
N VAL A 13 -13.39 30.50 37.86
CA VAL A 13 -12.04 30.97 38.22
C VAL A 13 -11.77 30.78 39.72
N LEU A 14 -12.75 31.06 40.58
CA LEU A 14 -12.61 30.82 42.03
C LEU A 14 -12.49 29.33 42.36
N ALA A 15 -13.25 28.46 41.68
CA ALA A 15 -13.13 27.02 41.81
C ALA A 15 -11.74 26.52 41.39
N ALA A 16 -11.21 27.00 40.25
CA ALA A 16 -9.88 26.65 39.79
C ALA A 16 -8.77 27.12 40.76
N ALA A 17 -8.90 28.33 41.32
CA ALA A 17 -7.95 28.84 42.30
C ALA A 17 -7.97 28.04 43.61
N SER A 18 -9.15 27.58 44.07
CA SER A 18 -9.26 26.73 45.25
C SER A 18 -8.73 25.30 45.02
N PHE A 19 -8.91 24.76 43.82
CA PHE A 19 -8.47 23.41 43.46
C PHE A 19 -6.95 23.31 43.26
N PHE A 20 -6.32 24.34 42.71
CA PHE A 20 -4.88 24.35 42.43
C PHE A 20 -4.04 25.11 43.48
N GLY A 21 -4.59 26.14 44.15
CA GLY A 21 -3.84 26.96 45.09
C GLY A 21 -3.56 26.29 46.43
N LEU A 22 -4.50 25.49 46.94
CA LEU A 22 -4.37 24.85 48.26
C LEU A 22 -3.35 23.68 48.29
N PRO A 23 -3.26 22.77 47.29
CA PRO A 23 -2.27 21.70 47.31
C PRO A 23 -0.82 22.21 47.16
N MET A 24 -0.62 23.28 46.39
CA MET A 24 0.72 23.82 46.09
C MET A 24 1.39 24.48 47.31
N LEU A 25 0.59 25.00 48.25
CA LEU A 25 1.08 25.55 49.52
C LEU A 25 1.44 24.46 50.55
N ILE A 26 0.74 23.32 50.53
CA ILE A 26 1.00 22.19 51.44
C ILE A 26 2.30 21.44 51.04
N ASP A 27 2.58 21.32 49.74
CA ASP A 27 3.79 20.65 49.27
C ASP A 27 5.08 21.43 49.56
N GLN A 28 5.04 22.77 49.63
CA GLN A 28 6.22 23.57 49.99
C GLN A 28 6.65 23.42 51.45
N GLN A 29 5.72 23.19 52.39
CA GLN A 29 6.05 23.05 53.81
C GLN A 29 6.37 21.60 54.22
N THR A 30 5.92 20.59 53.47
CA THR A 30 6.13 19.17 53.79
C THR A 30 7.22 18.48 52.96
N ALA A 31 7.81 19.19 51.99
CA ALA A 31 8.89 18.69 51.13
C ALA A 31 10.13 18.13 51.87
N PRO A 32 10.63 18.70 52.98
CA PRO A 32 11.79 18.15 53.69
C PRO A 32 11.47 16.79 54.34
N ILE A 33 10.31 16.69 54.99
CA ILE A 33 9.88 15.50 55.74
C ILE A 33 9.56 14.32 54.80
N LYS A 34 8.93 14.59 53.65
CA LYS A 34 8.71 13.57 52.61
C LYS A 34 10.03 13.05 52.00
N LYS A 35 11.05 13.91 51.91
CA LYS A 35 12.38 13.53 51.39
C LYS A 35 13.14 12.65 52.38
N GLU A 36 13.07 12.95 53.67
CA GLU A 36 13.65 12.13 54.73
C GLU A 36 12.95 10.78 54.88
N MET A 37 11.60 10.73 54.83
CA MET A 37 10.87 9.46 54.81
C MET A 37 11.20 8.62 53.57
N LYS A 38 11.40 9.24 52.40
CA LYS A 38 11.85 8.52 51.20
C LYS A 38 13.26 7.96 51.35
N ASP A 39 14.20 8.72 51.91
CA ASP A 39 15.57 8.23 52.13
C ASP A 39 15.60 7.10 53.16
N LEU A 40 14.83 7.23 54.25
CA LEU A 40 14.74 6.19 55.27
C LEU A 40 14.08 4.92 54.73
N ASN A 41 13.00 5.05 53.95
CA ASN A 41 12.33 3.92 53.32
C ASN A 41 13.20 3.27 52.23
N ALA A 42 14.00 4.05 51.51
CA ALA A 42 14.98 3.52 50.55
C ALA A 42 16.13 2.78 51.24
N ARG A 43 16.57 3.23 52.42
CA ARG A 43 17.57 2.52 53.24
C ARG A 43 16.99 1.25 53.86
N LEU A 44 15.76 1.29 54.34
CA LEU A 44 15.03 0.11 54.85
C LEU A 44 14.80 -0.92 53.74
N GLN A 45 14.33 -0.50 52.56
CA GLN A 45 14.21 -1.39 51.41
C GLN A 45 15.56 -1.94 50.95
N LYS A 46 16.64 -1.16 51.00
CA LYS A 46 17.98 -1.69 50.71
C LYS A 46 18.41 -2.73 51.74
N ALA A 47 18.18 -2.49 53.03
CA ALA A 47 18.49 -3.44 54.09
C ALA A 47 17.64 -4.71 53.97
N GLU A 48 16.33 -4.59 53.73
CA GLU A 48 15.44 -5.74 53.50
C GLU A 48 15.79 -6.48 52.20
N SER A 49 16.16 -5.79 51.13
CA SER A 49 16.58 -6.44 49.89
C SER A 49 17.93 -7.16 50.04
N PHE A 50 18.83 -6.66 50.91
CA PHE A 50 20.06 -7.37 51.27
C PHE A 50 19.76 -8.60 52.13
N ILE A 51 18.88 -8.47 53.12
CA ILE A 51 18.48 -9.59 53.99
C ILE A 51 17.71 -10.65 53.18
N GLN A 52 16.80 -10.27 52.30
CA GLN A 52 16.11 -11.19 51.39
C GLN A 52 17.05 -11.80 50.36
N ALA A 53 18.00 -11.05 49.80
CA ALA A 53 19.00 -11.61 48.90
C ALA A 53 19.94 -12.59 49.62
N GLU A 54 20.29 -12.33 50.88
CA GLU A 54 21.08 -13.23 51.72
C GLU A 54 20.26 -14.47 52.11
N GLU A 55 18.98 -14.33 52.43
CA GLU A 55 18.10 -15.44 52.79
C GLU A 55 17.72 -16.30 51.57
N GLU A 56 17.56 -15.70 50.39
CA GLU A 56 17.40 -16.43 49.13
C GLU A 56 18.70 -17.10 48.68
N ALA A 57 19.86 -16.47 48.88
CA ALA A 57 21.16 -17.09 48.63
C ALA A 57 21.39 -18.27 49.59
N ARG A 58 20.99 -18.14 50.87
CA ARG A 58 21.03 -19.22 51.88
C ARG A 58 19.99 -20.32 51.63
N LYS A 59 18.84 -20.02 51.02
CA LYS A 59 17.85 -21.02 50.60
C LYS A 59 18.26 -21.75 49.32
N LYS A 60 18.96 -21.08 48.41
CA LYS A 60 19.44 -21.66 47.14
C LYS A 60 20.77 -22.40 47.29
N THR A 61 21.60 -22.07 48.29
CA THR A 61 22.78 -22.85 48.66
C THR A 61 22.45 -23.74 49.86
N GLN A 62 22.39 -25.06 49.66
CA GLN A 62 22.17 -26.06 50.72
C GLN A 62 23.40 -26.20 51.64
N LEU A 63 24.00 -25.10 52.10
CA LEU A 63 25.15 -25.15 52.99
C LEU A 63 24.68 -24.90 54.43
N PRO A 64 24.84 -25.88 55.33
CA PRO A 64 24.67 -25.61 56.75
C PRO A 64 25.71 -24.58 57.22
N PRO A 65 25.43 -23.80 58.29
CA PRO A 65 26.34 -22.78 58.79
C PRO A 65 27.74 -23.29 59.21
N ASP A 66 27.92 -24.62 59.32
CA ASP A 66 29.21 -25.33 59.57
C ASP A 66 29.75 -26.07 58.32
N ALA A 67 29.50 -25.57 57.11
CA ALA A 67 29.96 -26.26 55.90
C ALA A 67 31.50 -26.18 55.75
N ASP A 68 32.14 -27.33 55.90
CA ASP A 68 33.57 -27.57 55.69
C ASP A 68 34.04 -27.07 54.30
N VAL A 69 35.27 -26.55 54.23
CA VAL A 69 35.89 -25.94 53.02
C VAL A 69 35.79 -26.88 51.81
N GLN A 70 35.86 -28.19 52.06
CA GLN A 70 35.73 -29.23 51.05
C GLN A 70 34.35 -29.27 50.36
N LYS A 71 33.26 -29.00 51.10
CA LYS A 71 31.89 -28.92 50.56
C LYS A 71 31.69 -27.65 49.73
N ILE A 72 32.32 -26.54 50.14
CA ILE A 72 32.32 -25.28 49.39
C ILE A 72 33.02 -25.48 48.04
N ILE A 73 34.18 -26.14 48.03
CA ILE A 73 34.93 -26.43 46.78
C ILE A 73 34.12 -27.33 45.83
N GLN A 74 33.47 -28.37 46.34
CA GLN A 74 32.61 -29.22 45.52
C GLN A 74 31.42 -28.47 44.91
N MET A 75 30.80 -27.57 45.68
CA MET A 75 29.68 -26.76 45.19
C MET A 75 30.15 -25.73 44.14
N ILE A 76 31.31 -25.10 44.32
CA ILE A 76 31.91 -24.20 43.32
C ILE A 76 32.24 -24.95 42.03
N ASN A 77 32.81 -26.15 42.12
CA ASN A 77 33.09 -26.97 40.94
C ASN A 77 31.80 -27.42 40.22
N ALA A 78 30.75 -27.76 40.98
CA ALA A 78 29.45 -28.11 40.42
C ALA A 78 28.74 -26.91 39.77
N LEU A 79 28.87 -25.71 40.35
CA LEU A 79 28.36 -24.46 39.78
C LEU A 79 29.15 -24.06 38.53
N SER A 80 30.47 -24.17 38.56
CA SER A 80 31.35 -23.91 37.42
C SER A 80 31.01 -24.83 36.25
N ALA A 81 30.86 -26.14 36.50
CA ALA A 81 30.46 -27.12 35.49
C ALA A 81 29.05 -26.85 34.92
N LYS A 82 28.09 -26.43 35.77
CA LYS A 82 26.76 -26.00 35.30
C LYS A 82 26.82 -24.74 34.44
N LEU A 83 27.68 -23.78 34.80
CA LEU A 83 27.87 -22.55 34.05
C LEU A 83 28.48 -22.83 32.67
N THR A 84 29.51 -23.67 32.59
CA THR A 84 30.12 -24.07 31.30
C THR A 84 29.13 -24.87 30.45
N ALA A 85 28.36 -25.77 31.05
CA ALA A 85 27.31 -26.50 30.33
C ALA A 85 26.22 -25.56 29.80
N MET A 86 25.84 -24.53 30.57
CA MET A 86 24.87 -23.52 30.17
C MET A 86 25.41 -22.61 29.05
N GLU A 87 26.65 -22.15 29.13
CA GLU A 87 27.32 -21.39 28.07
C GLU A 87 27.41 -22.20 26.78
N THR A 88 27.80 -23.47 26.86
CA THR A 88 27.89 -24.36 25.68
C THR A 88 26.51 -24.61 25.07
N SER A 89 25.48 -24.84 25.90
CA SER A 89 24.08 -24.96 25.48
C SER A 89 23.57 -23.68 24.79
N THR A 90 23.88 -22.53 25.38
CA THR A 90 23.41 -21.22 24.88
C THR A 90 24.12 -20.86 23.59
N GLY A 91 25.42 -21.10 23.48
CA GLY A 91 26.19 -20.93 22.24
C GLY A 91 25.64 -21.80 21.10
N LYS A 92 25.34 -23.08 21.36
CA LYS A 92 24.71 -23.97 20.37
C LYS A 92 23.34 -23.47 19.92
N LYS A 93 22.49 -23.04 20.86
CA LYS A 93 21.16 -22.47 20.55
C LYS A 93 21.27 -21.16 19.76
N PHE A 94 22.26 -20.32 20.07
CA PHE A 94 22.49 -19.07 19.36
C PHE A 94 22.96 -19.29 17.91
N ILE A 95 23.86 -20.25 17.69
CA ILE A 95 24.31 -20.64 16.35
C ILE A 95 23.12 -21.18 15.52
N ALA A 96 22.33 -22.09 16.09
CA ALA A 96 21.14 -22.64 15.43
C ALA A 96 20.11 -21.55 15.08
N ALA A 97 19.83 -20.63 16.01
CA ALA A 97 18.94 -19.50 15.75
C ALA A 97 19.49 -18.56 14.65
N THR A 98 20.81 -18.34 14.61
CA THR A 98 21.45 -17.50 13.59
C THR A 98 21.38 -18.15 12.20
N GLU A 99 21.55 -19.47 12.10
CA GLU A 99 21.37 -20.20 10.86
C GLU A 99 19.90 -20.19 10.39
N GLU A 100 18.95 -20.36 11.32
CA GLU A 100 17.53 -20.29 11.02
C GLU A 100 17.11 -18.90 10.53
N ILE A 101 17.60 -17.82 11.16
CA ILE A 101 17.39 -16.43 10.71
C ILE A 101 17.99 -16.21 9.31
N LYS A 102 19.18 -16.73 9.02
CA LYS A 102 19.78 -16.64 7.68
C LYS A 102 18.94 -17.38 6.64
N GLY A 103 18.46 -18.58 6.97
CA GLY A 103 17.58 -19.37 6.11
C GLY A 103 16.26 -18.66 5.83
N GLN A 104 15.62 -18.11 6.88
CA GLN A 104 14.39 -17.33 6.76
C GLN A 104 14.60 -16.06 5.93
N LYS A 105 15.73 -15.35 6.11
CA LYS A 105 16.05 -14.16 5.33
C LYS A 105 16.19 -14.48 3.84
N ALA A 106 16.94 -15.52 3.49
CA ALA A 106 17.11 -15.94 2.09
C ALA A 106 15.78 -16.39 1.46
N ALA A 107 14.96 -17.13 2.21
CA ALA A 107 13.62 -17.54 1.75
C ALA A 107 12.69 -16.34 1.54
N THR A 108 12.75 -15.35 2.43
CA THR A 108 11.96 -14.11 2.33
C THR A 108 12.39 -13.25 1.16
N GLU A 109 13.70 -13.08 0.94
CA GLU A 109 14.23 -12.36 -0.23
C GLU A 109 13.83 -13.03 -1.55
N ALA A 110 13.92 -14.35 -1.64
CA ALA A 110 13.48 -15.10 -2.81
C ALA A 110 11.96 -14.98 -3.04
N ALA A 111 11.15 -15.01 -1.98
CA ALA A 111 9.70 -14.84 -2.06
C ALA A 111 9.32 -13.41 -2.50
N LEU A 112 9.97 -12.39 -1.93
CA LEU A 112 9.77 -10.99 -2.30
C LEU A 112 10.15 -10.73 -3.77
N LYS A 113 11.26 -11.30 -4.24
CA LYS A 113 11.67 -11.17 -5.63
C LYS A 113 10.64 -11.80 -6.58
N LYS A 114 10.17 -13.02 -6.28
CA LYS A 114 9.11 -13.68 -7.06
C LYS A 114 7.80 -12.88 -7.06
N GLN A 115 7.41 -12.31 -5.91
CA GLN A 115 6.21 -11.47 -5.82
C GLN A 115 6.37 -10.17 -6.63
N SER A 116 7.54 -9.53 -6.59
CA SER A 116 7.81 -8.33 -7.39
C SER A 116 7.74 -8.61 -8.89
N GLU A 117 8.36 -9.69 -9.36
CA GLU A 117 8.32 -10.10 -10.77
C GLU A 117 6.89 -10.47 -11.22
N ALA A 118 6.12 -11.14 -10.36
CA ALA A 118 4.72 -11.46 -10.63
C ALA A 118 3.84 -10.19 -10.71
N LEU A 119 4.01 -9.26 -9.77
CA LEU A 119 3.30 -7.98 -9.76
C LEU A 119 3.63 -7.13 -10.98
N GLU A 120 4.90 -7.07 -11.38
CA GLU A 120 5.30 -6.32 -12.57
C GLU A 120 4.67 -6.90 -13.84
N LYS A 121 4.69 -8.24 -13.97
CA LYS A 121 4.04 -8.94 -15.08
C LYS A 121 2.54 -8.71 -15.10
N GLU A 122 1.88 -8.81 -13.95
CA GLU A 122 0.43 -8.59 -13.82
C GLU A 122 0.06 -7.13 -14.13
N ALA A 123 0.87 -6.17 -13.67
CA ALA A 123 0.67 -4.75 -13.96
C ALA A 123 0.79 -4.45 -15.46
N LEU A 124 1.77 -5.04 -16.15
CA LEU A 124 1.92 -4.91 -17.60
C LEU A 124 0.73 -5.51 -18.35
N GLN A 125 0.30 -6.73 -17.98
CA GLN A 125 -0.86 -7.38 -18.58
C GLN A 125 -2.15 -6.60 -18.34
N THR A 126 -2.33 -6.05 -17.15
CA THR A 126 -3.51 -5.24 -16.80
C THR A 126 -3.53 -3.95 -17.61
N ARG A 127 -2.39 -3.27 -17.76
CA ARG A 127 -2.27 -2.07 -18.59
C ARG A 127 -2.58 -2.36 -20.06
N GLU A 128 -2.11 -3.48 -20.58
CA GLU A 128 -2.37 -3.90 -21.97
C GLU A 128 -3.85 -4.22 -22.19
N LYS A 129 -4.46 -4.99 -21.29
CA LYS A 129 -5.91 -5.27 -21.33
C LYS A 129 -6.72 -3.98 -21.26
N LEU A 130 -6.40 -3.07 -20.34
CA LEU A 130 -7.08 -1.79 -20.20
C LEU A 130 -6.96 -0.96 -21.48
N ARG A 131 -5.76 -0.86 -22.07
CA ARG A 131 -5.54 -0.16 -23.34
C ARG A 131 -6.38 -0.77 -24.46
N ASN A 132 -6.45 -2.10 -24.55
CA ASN A 132 -7.25 -2.79 -25.56
C ASN A 132 -8.76 -2.54 -25.37
N THR A 133 -9.25 -2.59 -24.12
CA THR A 133 -10.64 -2.25 -23.80
C THR A 133 -10.98 -0.81 -24.19
N LEU A 134 -10.11 0.15 -23.85
CA LEU A 134 -10.31 1.55 -24.23
C LEU A 134 -10.28 1.75 -25.75
N TYR A 135 -9.39 1.03 -26.45
CA TYR A 135 -9.33 1.05 -27.91
C TYR A 135 -10.63 0.53 -28.53
N LYS A 136 -11.15 -0.62 -28.08
CA LYS A 136 -12.44 -1.16 -28.57
C LYS A 136 -13.62 -0.25 -28.25
N ALA A 137 -13.65 0.34 -27.05
CA ALA A 137 -14.67 1.32 -26.70
C ALA A 137 -14.65 2.55 -27.63
N LEU A 138 -13.45 3.03 -27.98
CA LEU A 138 -13.30 4.12 -28.95
C LEU A 138 -13.79 3.74 -30.35
N LEU A 139 -13.52 2.51 -30.81
CA LEU A 139 -14.04 2.00 -32.08
C LEU A 139 -15.58 1.90 -32.09
N GLU A 140 -16.21 1.53 -30.98
CA GLU A 140 -17.68 1.54 -30.85
C GLU A 140 -18.26 2.96 -30.94
N VAL A 141 -17.61 3.95 -30.33
CA VAL A 141 -18.01 5.37 -30.47
C VAL A 141 -17.87 5.81 -31.93
N ILE A 142 -16.78 5.43 -32.61
CA ILE A 142 -16.60 5.70 -34.04
C ILE A 142 -17.72 5.07 -34.86
N ARG A 143 -18.07 3.80 -34.59
CA ARG A 143 -19.25 3.15 -35.19
C ARG A 143 -20.46 4.04 -35.00
N GLY A 144 -20.85 4.33 -33.75
CA GLY A 144 -22.03 5.13 -33.43
C GLY A 144 -22.15 6.40 -34.27
N ASN A 145 -21.07 7.17 -34.40
CA ASN A 145 -21.03 8.38 -35.21
C ASN A 145 -21.15 8.11 -36.72
N ILE A 146 -20.55 7.02 -37.24
CA ILE A 146 -20.72 6.59 -38.64
C ILE A 146 -22.19 6.22 -38.92
N LEU A 147 -22.87 5.51 -38.01
CA LEU A 147 -24.29 5.19 -38.17
C LEU A 147 -25.15 6.44 -38.14
N LYS A 148 -24.85 7.38 -37.25
CA LYS A 148 -25.53 8.67 -37.20
C LYS A 148 -25.33 9.45 -38.51
N ALA A 149 -24.10 9.53 -39.01
CA ALA A 149 -23.80 10.14 -40.30
C ALA A 149 -24.59 9.46 -41.44
N LYS A 150 -24.66 8.12 -41.46
CA LYS A 150 -25.46 7.37 -42.44
C LYS A 150 -26.93 7.78 -42.39
N VAL A 151 -27.52 7.84 -41.20
CA VAL A 151 -28.92 8.28 -41.01
C VAL A 151 -29.12 9.71 -41.51
N ASP A 152 -28.20 10.61 -41.18
CA ASP A 152 -28.26 12.01 -41.64
C ASP A 152 -28.15 12.13 -43.17
N VAL A 153 -27.30 11.32 -43.82
CA VAL A 153 -27.21 11.27 -45.29
C VAL A 153 -28.51 10.80 -45.92
N VAL A 154 -29.11 9.72 -45.40
CA VAL A 154 -30.41 9.20 -45.88
C VAL A 154 -31.52 10.23 -45.67
N ALA A 155 -31.49 10.96 -44.55
CA ALA A 155 -32.41 12.06 -44.26
C ALA A 155 -32.10 13.35 -45.05
N LYS A 156 -31.09 13.32 -45.94
CA LYS A 156 -30.60 14.48 -46.72
C LYS A 156 -30.12 15.66 -45.88
N ASN A 157 -29.75 15.41 -44.62
CA ASN A 157 -29.15 16.40 -43.74
C ASN A 157 -27.62 16.40 -43.87
N ILE A 158 -27.15 16.88 -45.03
CA ILE A 158 -25.74 16.78 -45.42
C ILE A 158 -24.81 17.56 -44.49
N GLY A 159 -25.29 18.69 -43.95
CA GLY A 159 -24.54 19.49 -42.98
C GLY A 159 -24.23 18.70 -41.70
N ASN A 160 -25.24 18.04 -41.13
CA ASN A 160 -25.04 17.18 -39.95
C ASN A 160 -24.19 15.96 -40.27
N ALA A 161 -24.41 15.31 -41.40
CA ALA A 161 -23.57 14.19 -41.84
C ALA A 161 -22.09 14.58 -41.92
N LYS A 162 -21.77 15.75 -42.49
CA LYS A 162 -20.38 16.27 -42.54
C LYS A 162 -19.80 16.46 -41.14
N ASN A 163 -20.55 17.09 -40.23
CA ASN A 163 -20.11 17.32 -38.86
C ASN A 163 -19.82 16.01 -38.12
N GLU A 164 -20.67 14.99 -38.29
CA GLU A 164 -20.45 13.67 -37.70
C GLU A 164 -19.21 12.99 -38.29
N LEU A 165 -19.02 13.04 -39.61
CA LEU A 165 -17.83 12.50 -40.27
C LEU A 165 -16.54 13.24 -39.87
N ASP A 166 -16.62 14.55 -39.56
CA ASP A 166 -15.49 15.28 -38.97
C ASP A 166 -15.16 14.80 -37.56
N GLY A 167 -16.17 14.53 -36.75
CA GLY A 167 -16.00 13.87 -35.46
C GLY A 167 -15.33 12.50 -35.59
N VAL A 168 -15.76 11.70 -36.57
CA VAL A 168 -15.14 10.40 -36.90
C VAL A 168 -13.67 10.55 -37.26
N ALA A 169 -13.29 11.56 -38.05
CA ALA A 169 -11.90 11.79 -38.44
C ALA A 169 -10.98 12.00 -37.21
N VAL A 170 -11.44 12.80 -36.25
CA VAL A 170 -10.71 13.07 -34.99
C VAL A 170 -10.59 11.80 -34.15
N LEU A 171 -11.66 11.02 -34.05
CA LEU A 171 -11.66 9.78 -33.27
C LEU A 171 -10.79 8.69 -33.91
N LEU A 172 -10.77 8.58 -35.25
CA LEU A 172 -9.87 7.68 -35.97
C LEU A 172 -8.41 8.02 -35.70
N GLU A 173 -8.05 9.32 -35.65
CA GLU A 173 -6.68 9.72 -35.31
C GLU A 173 -6.29 9.28 -33.90
N LYS A 174 -7.20 9.41 -32.93
CA LYS A 174 -7.00 8.89 -31.57
C LYS A 174 -6.87 7.37 -31.56
N ALA A 175 -7.71 6.66 -32.33
CA ALA A 175 -7.66 5.20 -32.45
C ALA A 175 -6.32 4.74 -33.05
N LYS A 176 -5.80 5.44 -34.07
CA LYS A 176 -4.49 5.17 -34.68
C LYS A 176 -3.37 5.24 -33.65
N ASN A 177 -3.36 6.26 -32.80
CA ASN A 177 -2.34 6.42 -31.77
C ASN A 177 -2.36 5.28 -30.73
N MET A 178 -3.54 4.71 -30.48
CA MET A 178 -3.74 3.58 -29.57
C MET A 178 -3.53 2.22 -30.21
N ALA A 179 -3.63 2.11 -31.53
CA ALA A 179 -3.56 0.86 -32.28
C ALA A 179 -2.15 0.23 -32.32
N ALA A 180 -2.11 -1.08 -32.56
CA ALA A 180 -0.91 -1.82 -32.95
C ALA A 180 -0.51 -1.47 -34.40
N ALA A 181 0.72 -1.82 -34.80
CA ALA A 181 1.26 -1.43 -36.11
C ALA A 181 0.38 -1.88 -37.29
N GLU A 182 -0.18 -3.09 -37.26
CA GLU A 182 -1.04 -3.62 -38.32
C GLU A 182 -2.37 -2.86 -38.40
N SER A 183 -3.04 -2.65 -37.26
CA SER A 183 -4.30 -1.92 -37.19
C SER A 183 -4.13 -0.43 -37.51
N ARG A 184 -2.94 0.16 -37.28
CA ARG A 184 -2.65 1.57 -37.65
C ARG A 184 -2.78 1.81 -39.15
N LYS A 185 -2.21 0.93 -39.96
CA LYS A 185 -2.29 1.04 -41.43
C LYS A 185 -3.73 0.98 -41.91
N LYS A 186 -4.52 0.05 -41.37
CA LYS A 186 -5.96 -0.04 -41.66
C LYS A 186 -6.70 1.25 -41.29
N ILE A 187 -6.39 1.84 -40.13
CA ILE A 187 -7.00 3.12 -39.72
C ILE A 187 -6.61 4.27 -40.67
N GLU A 188 -5.38 4.32 -41.18
CA GLU A 188 -4.97 5.32 -42.17
C GLU A 188 -5.73 5.17 -43.50
N GLU A 189 -5.94 3.92 -43.95
CA GLU A 189 -6.75 3.61 -45.12
C GLU A 189 -8.22 4.03 -44.92
N LEU A 190 -8.76 3.84 -43.71
CA LEU A 190 -10.09 4.31 -43.34
C LEU A 190 -10.19 5.84 -43.33
N GLN A 191 -9.18 6.55 -42.83
CA GLN A 191 -9.12 8.01 -42.91
C GLN A 191 -9.11 8.50 -44.37
N GLY A 192 -8.41 7.80 -45.26
CA GLY A 192 -8.45 8.08 -46.69
C GLY A 192 -9.83 7.86 -47.31
N THR A 193 -10.50 6.77 -46.93
CA THR A 193 -11.87 6.46 -47.39
C THR A 193 -12.88 7.46 -46.87
N LEU A 194 -12.74 7.90 -45.61
CA LEU A 194 -13.58 8.92 -44.98
C LEU A 194 -13.45 10.27 -45.71
N LYS A 195 -12.24 10.69 -46.07
CA LYS A 195 -12.03 11.92 -46.86
C LYS A 195 -12.77 11.87 -48.20
N LYS A 196 -12.73 10.73 -48.88
CA LYS A 196 -13.48 10.52 -50.14
C LYS A 196 -14.99 10.56 -49.91
N ALA A 197 -15.48 9.86 -48.88
CA ALA A 197 -16.90 9.87 -48.52
C ALA A 197 -17.42 11.29 -48.27
N LYS A 198 -16.64 12.12 -47.56
CA LYS A 198 -16.97 13.54 -47.32
C LYS A 198 -17.01 14.37 -48.60
N ALA A 199 -16.07 14.17 -49.52
CA ALA A 199 -16.02 14.91 -50.78
C ALA A 199 -17.19 14.57 -51.71
N GLU A 200 -17.67 13.32 -51.63
CA GLU A 200 -18.78 12.82 -52.44
C GLU A 200 -20.16 13.21 -51.87
N LEU A 201 -20.25 13.70 -50.63
CA LEU A 201 -21.54 14.06 -50.00
C LEU A 201 -22.35 15.11 -50.78
N ASP A 202 -21.69 16.00 -51.52
CA ASP A 202 -22.38 17.04 -52.31
C ASP A 202 -22.54 16.66 -53.78
N THR A 203 -21.85 15.62 -54.27
CA THR A 203 -21.72 15.31 -55.70
C THR A 203 -22.29 13.94 -56.06
N ASP A 204 -22.14 12.94 -55.18
CA ASP A 204 -22.66 11.59 -55.34
C ASP A 204 -22.98 10.96 -53.97
N LEU A 205 -24.22 11.15 -53.54
CA LEU A 205 -24.73 10.60 -52.27
C LEU A 205 -24.68 9.07 -52.21
N SER A 206 -24.87 8.39 -53.35
CA SER A 206 -24.85 6.93 -53.39
C SER A 206 -23.45 6.40 -53.15
N MET A 207 -22.45 7.01 -53.79
CA MET A 207 -21.05 6.63 -53.59
C MET A 207 -20.59 6.95 -52.17
N SER A 208 -20.98 8.11 -51.64
CA SER A 208 -20.70 8.49 -50.25
C SER A 208 -21.27 7.47 -49.25
N LEU A 209 -22.53 7.05 -49.42
CA LEU A 209 -23.16 6.02 -48.58
C LEU A 209 -22.42 4.69 -48.63
N ASN A 210 -22.04 4.21 -49.83
CA ASN A 210 -21.29 2.96 -49.97
C ASN A 210 -19.94 3.02 -49.23
N ARG A 211 -19.26 4.18 -49.26
CA ARG A 211 -18.01 4.35 -48.50
C ARG A 211 -18.26 4.41 -47.00
N ILE A 212 -19.32 5.09 -46.54
CA ILE A 212 -19.71 5.12 -45.12
C ILE A 212 -19.99 3.70 -44.61
N GLU A 213 -20.68 2.88 -45.40
CA GLU A 213 -20.93 1.46 -45.08
C GLU A 213 -19.64 0.65 -45.05
N LEU A 214 -18.74 0.83 -46.03
CA LEU A 214 -17.44 0.17 -46.02
C LEU A 214 -16.65 0.50 -44.74
N ILE A 215 -16.58 1.78 -44.36
CA ILE A 215 -15.89 2.20 -43.13
C ILE A 215 -16.53 1.54 -41.91
N TRP A 216 -17.87 1.48 -41.83
CA TRP A 216 -18.56 0.80 -40.73
C TRP A 216 -18.19 -0.68 -40.64
N HIS A 217 -18.13 -1.39 -41.76
CA HIS A 217 -17.75 -2.80 -41.81
C HIS A 217 -16.29 -3.04 -41.39
N GLU A 218 -15.36 -2.21 -41.86
CA GLU A 218 -13.95 -2.32 -41.52
C GLU A 218 -13.68 -2.00 -40.03
N ILE A 219 -14.38 -1.03 -39.45
CA ILE A 219 -14.33 -0.79 -37.99
C ILE A 219 -14.77 -2.02 -37.21
N ASN A 220 -15.79 -2.74 -37.68
CA ASN A 220 -16.21 -4.00 -37.07
C ASN A 220 -15.14 -5.10 -37.20
N GLY A 221 -14.36 -5.10 -38.28
CA GLY A 221 -13.17 -5.94 -38.43
C GLY A 221 -12.13 -5.63 -37.37
N LEU A 222 -11.78 -4.34 -37.20
CA LEU A 222 -10.79 -3.87 -36.23
C LEU A 222 -11.16 -4.20 -34.77
N MET A 223 -12.45 -4.29 -34.44
CA MET A 223 -12.90 -4.68 -33.09
C MET A 223 -12.74 -6.18 -32.79
N LYS A 224 -12.77 -7.00 -33.84
CA LYS A 224 -12.60 -8.46 -33.76
C LYS A 224 -11.14 -8.90 -33.75
N GLU A 225 -10.22 -8.01 -34.11
CA GLU A 225 -8.78 -8.27 -33.97
C GLU A 225 -8.46 -8.48 -32.49
N GLU A 226 -7.83 -9.62 -32.20
CA GLU A 226 -7.18 -9.83 -30.91
C GLU A 226 -5.88 -9.02 -30.89
N PRO A 227 -5.49 -8.44 -29.74
CA PRO A 227 -4.17 -7.86 -29.61
C PRO A 227 -3.18 -8.97 -29.94
N SER A 228 -2.33 -8.74 -30.94
CA SER A 228 -1.28 -9.67 -31.34
C SER A 228 -0.52 -10.10 -30.08
N GLY A 229 -0.83 -11.28 -29.58
CA GLY A 229 -0.12 -11.86 -28.47
C GLY A 229 1.31 -12.05 -28.94
N LYS A 230 2.20 -11.14 -28.55
CA LYS A 230 3.60 -11.54 -28.48
C LYS A 230 3.61 -12.66 -27.46
N GLU A 231 3.70 -13.89 -27.95
CA GLU A 231 4.14 -15.02 -27.16
C GLU A 231 5.36 -14.55 -26.38
N VAL A 232 5.15 -14.31 -25.08
CA VAL A 232 6.23 -14.20 -24.13
C VAL A 232 6.77 -15.62 -24.06
N ASN A 233 7.72 -15.92 -24.95
CA ASN A 233 8.43 -17.18 -25.00
C ASN A 233 8.90 -17.53 -23.60
N LYS A 234 8.57 -18.76 -23.21
CA LYS A 234 8.96 -19.40 -21.95
C LYS A 234 10.48 -19.53 -21.84
#